data_AF-A0A0G1VTT0-F1
#
_entry.id   AF-A0A0G1VTT0-F1
#
_cell.length_a   1.000
_cell.length_b   1.000
_cell.length_c   1.000
_cell.angle_alpha   90.00
_cell.angle_beta   90.00
_cell.angle_gamma   90.00
#
_symmetry.space_group_name_H-M   'P 1'
#
loop_
_entity.id
_entity.type
_entity.pdbx_description
1 polymer ?
#
loop_
_entity_poly.entity_id
_entity_poly.type
_entity_poly.pdbx_seq_one_letter_code
_entity_poly.pdbx_strand_id
1 'polypeptide(L)'
;MIKMYQPVFSITHNLLTYIANIEASKAVIDNSPLVPAWEARFRDDALARTVHFGTKIEGNDLSQEQAQRVIQLKGVSDTKEVSEKTGVTARERDIQEVINYRNVLLWIDQQKVLERKPQLSVDTLHTLHSLTMKGLVDEESVGAFRQKQVVIEGVEGS
;
A
#
# COMPACT_ATOMS: atom_id res chain seq x y z
N MET A 1 -29.02 20.60 10.27
CA MET A 1 -27.55 20.53 10.43
C MET A 1 -27.16 19.06 10.48
N ILE A 2 -26.34 18.59 9.54
CA ILE A 2 -25.80 17.22 9.58
C ILE A 2 -24.76 17.19 10.70
N LYS A 3 -24.97 16.32 11.69
CA LYS A 3 -24.00 16.13 12.79
C LYS A 3 -22.85 15.30 12.21
N MET A 4 -21.71 15.94 11.93
CA MET A 4 -20.51 15.25 11.47
C MET A 4 -20.10 14.19 12.50
N TYR A 5 -19.74 12.99 12.05
CA TYR A 5 -19.21 11.96 12.95
C TYR A 5 -17.97 12.50 13.67
N GLN A 6 -17.97 12.43 15.00
CA GLN A 6 -16.86 12.84 15.86
C GLN A 6 -16.38 11.61 16.62
N PRO A 7 -15.32 10.93 16.15
CA PRO A 7 -14.75 9.81 16.88
C PRO A 7 -14.22 10.31 18.24
N VAL A 8 -14.49 9.54 19.29
CA VAL A 8 -13.97 9.82 20.64
C VAL A 8 -12.68 9.06 20.82
N PHE A 9 -11.58 9.79 20.99
CA PHE A 9 -10.26 9.22 21.27
C PHE A 9 -9.91 9.43 22.74
N SER A 10 -9.47 8.35 23.41
CA SER A 10 -8.99 8.40 24.79
C SER A 10 -7.52 8.01 24.83
N ILE A 11 -6.68 8.93 25.30
CA ILE A 11 -5.25 8.66 25.49
C ILE A 11 -5.10 7.85 26.78
N THR A 12 -4.44 6.69 26.67
CA THR A 12 -4.12 5.84 27.81
C THR A 12 -2.63 5.88 28.11
N HIS A 13 -2.24 5.46 29.32
CA HIS A 13 -0.83 5.35 29.69
C HIS A 13 -0.06 4.44 28.71
N ASN A 14 -0.66 3.32 28.29
CA ASN A 14 -0.03 2.41 27.32
C ASN A 14 0.20 3.08 25.97
N LEU A 15 -0.77 3.85 25.46
CA LEU A 15 -0.60 4.58 24.20
C LEU A 15 0.54 5.61 24.29
N LEU A 16 0.66 6.33 25.40
CA LEU A 16 1.77 7.26 25.63
C LEU A 16 3.11 6.53 25.65
N THR A 17 3.20 5.40 26.35
CA THR A 17 4.41 4.57 26.39
C THR A 17 4.78 4.04 25.01
N TYR A 18 3.81 3.60 24.21
CA TYR A 18 4.06 3.14 22.84
C TYR A 18 4.57 4.27 21.94
N ILE A 19 3.96 5.46 22.01
CA ILE A 19 4.42 6.63 21.25
C ILE A 19 5.85 6.98 21.65
N ALA A 20 6.16 7.04 22.95
CA ALA A 20 7.50 7.35 23.43
C ALA A 20 8.56 6.35 22.92
N ASN A 21 8.25 5.06 22.91
CA ASN A 21 9.14 4.02 22.40
C ASN A 21 9.32 4.09 20.88
N ILE A 22 8.26 4.42 20.13
CA ILE A 22 8.31 4.62 18.68
C ILE A 22 9.20 5.82 18.36
N GLU A 23 9.01 6.95 19.04
CA GLU A 23 9.81 8.16 18.84
C GLU A 23 11.29 7.95 19.19
N ALA A 24 11.58 7.26 20.30
CA ALA A 24 12.95 6.89 20.66
C ALA A 24 13.62 6.01 19.59
N SER A 25 12.89 5.00 19.08
CA SER A 25 13.40 4.12 18.02
C SER A 25 13.62 4.88 16.71
N LYS A 26 12.67 5.75 16.34
CA LYS A 26 12.77 6.62 15.17
C LYS A 26 13.99 7.53 15.27
N ALA A 27 14.23 8.15 16.42
CA ALA A 27 15.38 9.02 16.63
C ALA A 27 16.72 8.29 16.44
N VAL A 28 16.82 7.03 16.88
CA VAL A 28 18.00 6.19 16.63
C VAL A 28 18.21 5.97 15.13
N ILE A 29 17.14 5.62 14.39
CA ILE A 29 17.20 5.39 12.95
C ILE A 29 17.60 6.66 12.20
N ASP A 30 16.95 7.79 12.48
CA ASP A 30 17.18 9.07 11.79
C ASP A 30 18.61 9.61 11.99
N ASN A 31 19.26 9.27 13.10
CA ASN A 31 20.62 9.72 13.44
C ASN A 31 21.71 8.66 13.17
N SER A 32 21.34 7.49 12.64
CA SER A 32 22.30 6.43 12.34
C SER A 32 23.04 6.72 11.03
N PRO A 33 24.39 6.68 11.01
CA PRO A 33 25.14 6.83 9.77
C PRO A 33 24.95 5.59 8.87
N LEU A 34 24.28 5.77 7.74
CA LEU A 34 24.05 4.72 6.74
C LEU A 34 24.87 5.02 5.48
N VAL A 35 25.56 4.01 4.97
CA VAL A 35 26.23 4.10 3.67
C VAL A 35 25.15 4.07 2.58
N PRO A 36 25.18 4.97 1.57
CA PRO A 36 24.09 5.13 0.60
C PRO A 36 23.66 3.84 -0.12
N ALA A 37 24.61 2.95 -0.43
CA ALA A 37 24.31 1.67 -1.07
C ALA A 37 23.42 0.75 -0.22
N TRP A 38 23.60 0.78 1.11
CA TRP A 38 22.76 0.02 2.03
C TRP A 38 21.37 0.64 2.19
N GLU A 39 21.28 1.97 2.19
CA GLU A 39 20.00 2.67 2.23
C GLU A 39 19.12 2.34 1.01
N ALA A 40 19.70 2.33 -0.20
CA ALA A 40 18.98 1.94 -1.41
C ALA A 40 18.45 0.49 -1.30
N ARG A 41 19.30 -0.43 -0.87
CA ARG A 41 18.92 -1.83 -0.66
C ARG A 41 17.81 -1.98 0.39
N PHE A 42 17.91 -1.30 1.53
CA PHE A 42 16.88 -1.37 2.57
C PHE A 42 15.54 -0.82 2.10
N ARG A 43 15.53 0.23 1.27
CA ARG A 43 14.30 0.74 0.67
C ARG A 43 13.67 -0.27 -0.28
N ASP A 44 14.47 -0.91 -1.13
CA ASP A 44 13.97 -1.93 -2.06
C ASP A 44 13.43 -3.15 -1.30
N ASP A 45 14.13 -3.60 -0.25
CA ASP A 45 13.69 -4.72 0.59
C ASP A 45 12.41 -4.38 1.38
N ALA A 46 12.32 -3.15 1.92
CA ALA A 46 11.13 -2.67 2.60
C ALA A 46 9.94 -2.59 1.64
N LEU A 47 10.13 -2.04 0.44
CA LEU A 47 9.10 -1.98 -0.61
C LEU A 47 8.58 -3.38 -0.96
N ALA A 48 9.49 -4.32 -1.20
CA ALA A 48 9.14 -5.69 -1.54
C ALA A 48 8.31 -6.35 -0.44
N ARG A 49 8.71 -6.17 0.83
CA ARG A 49 7.98 -6.69 2.00
C ARG A 49 6.61 -6.04 2.16
N THR A 50 6.53 -4.72 2.07
CA THR A 50 5.26 -3.98 2.22
C THR A 50 4.24 -4.42 1.19
N VAL A 51 4.64 -4.52 -0.09
CA VAL A 51 3.74 -4.98 -1.15
C VAL A 51 3.35 -6.44 -0.93
N HIS A 52 4.31 -7.34 -0.68
CA HIS A 52 4.01 -8.77 -0.51
C HIS A 52 3.05 -9.01 0.67
N PHE A 53 3.34 -8.48 1.85
CA PHE A 53 2.46 -8.68 3.01
C PHE A 53 1.14 -7.94 2.86
N GLY A 54 1.14 -6.75 2.23
CA GLY A 54 -0.06 -6.00 1.95
C GLY A 54 -1.04 -6.77 1.07
N THR A 55 -0.58 -7.38 -0.03
CA THR A 55 -1.44 -8.20 -0.90
C THR A 55 -1.72 -9.57 -0.29
N LYS A 56 -0.80 -10.15 0.48
CA LYS A 56 -0.99 -11.47 1.10
C LYS A 56 -2.15 -11.50 2.09
N ILE A 57 -2.36 -10.42 2.85
CA ILE A 57 -3.50 -10.28 3.78
C ILE A 57 -4.84 -10.31 3.03
N GLU A 58 -4.86 -9.81 1.79
CA GLU A 58 -6.04 -9.79 0.92
C GLU A 58 -6.23 -11.10 0.13
N GLY A 59 -5.40 -12.13 0.39
CA GLY A 59 -5.52 -13.45 -0.22
C GLY A 59 -4.67 -13.70 -1.48
N ASN A 60 -3.69 -12.84 -1.76
CA ASN A 60 -2.79 -13.02 -2.90
C ASN A 60 -1.84 -14.22 -2.72
N ASP A 61 -1.63 -15.01 -3.76
CA ASP A 61 -0.87 -16.27 -3.67
C ASP A 61 0.61 -16.16 -4.05
N LEU A 62 1.10 -15.01 -4.53
CA LEU A 62 2.52 -14.86 -4.87
C LEU A 62 3.41 -15.05 -3.63
N SER A 63 4.48 -15.83 -3.79
CA SER A 63 5.54 -15.88 -2.80
C SER A 63 6.26 -14.53 -2.71
N GLN A 64 6.97 -14.29 -1.61
CA GLN A 64 7.75 -13.07 -1.44
C GLN A 64 8.76 -12.87 -2.60
N GLU A 65 9.39 -13.96 -3.06
CA GLU A 65 10.34 -13.92 -4.17
C GLU A 65 9.66 -13.60 -5.51
N GLN A 66 8.47 -14.16 -5.77
CA GLN A 66 7.70 -13.83 -6.97
C GLN A 66 7.25 -12.37 -6.95
N ALA A 67 6.70 -11.90 -5.83
CA ALA A 67 6.30 -10.50 -5.67
C ALA A 67 7.51 -9.55 -5.86
N GLN A 68 8.67 -9.89 -5.30
CA GLN A 68 9.90 -9.11 -5.47
C GLN A 68 10.31 -8.98 -6.94
N ARG A 69 10.28 -10.07 -7.71
CA ARG A 69 10.59 -10.05 -9.15
C ARG A 69 9.63 -9.15 -9.93
N VAL A 70 8.32 -9.22 -9.63
CA VAL A 70 7.30 -8.35 -10.23
C VAL A 70 7.57 -6.88 -9.86
N ILE A 71 7.89 -6.60 -8.61
CA ILE A 71 8.12 -5.23 -8.12
C ILE A 71 9.33 -4.58 -8.78
N GLN A 72 10.43 -5.33 -8.90
CA GLN A 72 11.69 -4.88 -9.51
C GLN A 72 11.54 -4.51 -10.99
N LEU A 73 10.56 -5.10 -11.70
CA LEU A 73 10.28 -4.79 -13.10
C LEU A 73 9.48 -3.49 -13.23
N LYS A 74 10.18 -2.34 -13.14
CA LYS A 74 9.58 -1.00 -13.25
C LYS A 74 9.14 -0.68 -14.68
N GLY A 75 8.09 0.13 -14.82
CA GLY A 75 7.61 0.64 -16.11
C GLY A 75 6.76 -0.33 -16.94
N VAL A 76 6.66 -1.59 -16.54
CA VAL A 76 5.78 -2.59 -17.16
C VAL A 76 4.52 -2.75 -16.30
N SER A 77 3.35 -2.69 -16.95
CA SER A 77 2.05 -2.88 -16.29
C SER A 77 1.22 -4.00 -16.91
N ASP A 78 1.62 -4.52 -18.08
CA ASP A 78 0.97 -5.65 -18.72
C ASP A 78 1.37 -6.95 -18.01
N THR A 79 0.39 -7.72 -17.53
CA THR A 79 0.63 -8.92 -16.73
C THR A 79 1.36 -10.01 -17.51
N LYS A 80 1.14 -10.10 -18.83
CA LYS A 80 1.80 -11.09 -19.69
C LYS A 80 3.27 -10.72 -19.90
N GLU A 81 3.54 -9.46 -20.22
CA GLU A 81 4.90 -8.96 -20.34
C GLU A 81 5.67 -9.10 -19.00
N VAL A 82 5.01 -8.86 -17.86
CA VAL A 82 5.61 -9.13 -16.54
C VAL A 82 5.92 -10.60 -16.36
N SER A 83 4.98 -11.50 -16.69
CA SER A 83 5.15 -12.95 -16.55
C SER A 83 6.32 -13.45 -17.40
N GLU A 84 6.40 -13.00 -18.65
CA GLU A 84 7.47 -13.35 -19.59
C GLU A 84 8.84 -12.86 -19.12
N LYS A 85 8.94 -11.61 -18.68
CA LYS A 85 10.22 -11.01 -18.26
C LYS A 85 10.71 -11.50 -16.90
N THR A 86 9.79 -11.84 -15.99
CA THR A 86 10.14 -12.27 -14.62
C THR A 86 10.18 -13.79 -14.46
N GLY A 87 9.60 -14.55 -15.40
CA GLY A 87 9.39 -15.98 -15.28
C GLY A 87 8.43 -16.36 -14.13
N VAL A 88 7.57 -15.44 -13.71
CA VAL A 88 6.58 -15.68 -12.65
C VAL A 88 5.32 -16.25 -13.29
N THR A 89 5.02 -17.51 -12.98
CA THR A 89 3.76 -18.17 -13.35
C THR A 89 2.79 -18.09 -12.17
N ALA A 90 1.78 -17.23 -12.27
CA ALA A 90 0.72 -17.04 -11.28
C ALA A 90 -0.58 -16.58 -11.96
N ARG A 91 -1.66 -16.37 -11.20
CA ARG A 91 -2.89 -15.79 -11.76
C ARG A 91 -2.61 -14.36 -12.19
N GLU A 92 -3.14 -13.96 -13.35
CA GLU A 92 -2.99 -12.58 -13.84
C GLU A 92 -3.48 -11.55 -12.82
N ARG A 93 -4.57 -11.88 -12.10
CA ARG A 93 -5.10 -11.08 -11.00
C ARG A 93 -4.07 -10.82 -9.90
N ASP A 94 -3.38 -11.86 -9.44
CA ASP A 94 -2.44 -11.73 -8.32
C ASP A 94 -1.21 -10.90 -8.73
N ILE A 95 -0.76 -11.02 -9.99
CA ILE A 95 0.30 -10.20 -10.57
C ILE A 95 -0.16 -8.74 -10.66
N GLN A 96 -1.38 -8.50 -11.14
CA GLN A 96 -1.97 -7.16 -11.29
C GLN A 96 -2.11 -6.45 -9.93
N GLU A 97 -2.52 -7.16 -8.88
CA GLU A 97 -2.60 -6.63 -7.51
C GLU A 97 -1.24 -6.13 -7.00
N VAL A 98 -0.18 -6.92 -7.21
CA VAL A 98 1.19 -6.53 -6.84
C VAL A 98 1.66 -5.30 -7.63
N ILE A 99 1.39 -5.27 -8.95
CA ILE A 99 1.69 -4.11 -9.81
C ILE A 99 0.95 -2.86 -9.32
N ASN A 100 -0.34 -2.99 -9.01
CA ASN A 100 -1.19 -1.88 -8.57
C ASN A 100 -0.72 -1.33 -7.23
N TYR A 101 -0.46 -2.19 -6.24
CA TYR A 101 0.02 -1.76 -4.93
C TYR A 101 1.39 -1.07 -5.02
N ARG A 102 2.31 -1.59 -5.85
CA ARG A 102 3.58 -0.91 -6.15
C ARG A 102 3.33 0.49 -6.71
N ASN A 103 2.42 0.62 -7.67
CA ASN A 103 2.12 1.91 -8.32
C ASN A 103 1.49 2.91 -7.33
N VAL A 104 0.69 2.45 -6.37
CA VAL A 104 0.18 3.27 -5.26
C VAL A 104 1.33 3.82 -4.43
N LEU A 105 2.28 2.97 -4.02
CA LEU A 105 3.43 3.41 -3.22
C LEU A 105 4.30 4.41 -3.99
N LEU A 106 4.54 4.18 -5.29
CA LEU A 106 5.25 5.13 -6.15
C LEU A 106 4.52 6.48 -6.25
N TRP A 107 3.20 6.46 -6.37
CA TRP A 107 2.39 7.69 -6.40
C TRP A 107 2.49 8.46 -5.08
N ILE A 108 2.44 7.77 -3.94
CA ILE A 108 2.59 8.36 -2.60
C ILE A 108 3.97 9.04 -2.47
N ASP A 109 5.04 8.36 -2.88
CA ASP A 109 6.39 8.90 -2.79
C ASP A 109 6.58 10.12 -3.72
N GLN A 110 5.96 10.13 -4.90
CA GLN A 110 5.94 11.32 -5.77
C GLN A 110 5.27 12.53 -5.11
N GLN A 111 4.21 12.33 -4.33
CA GLN A 111 3.56 13.45 -3.63
C GLN A 111 4.48 14.10 -2.59
N LYS A 112 5.32 13.30 -1.91
CA LYS A 112 6.30 13.81 -0.93
C LYS A 112 7.36 14.68 -1.60
N VAL A 113 7.86 14.26 -2.77
CA VAL A 113 8.89 15.00 -3.54
C VAL A 113 8.36 16.35 -4.00
N LEU A 114 7.07 16.46 -4.32
CA LEU A 114 6.44 17.70 -4.76
C LEU A 114 6.13 18.67 -3.62
N GLU A 115 6.55 18.38 -2.38
CA GLU A 115 6.21 19.12 -1.14
C GLU A 115 4.71 19.35 -0.94
N ARG A 116 3.87 18.59 -1.66
CA ARG A 116 2.44 18.60 -1.45
C ARG A 116 2.22 17.89 -0.13
N LYS A 117 1.65 18.58 0.86
CA LYS A 117 0.92 17.88 1.93
C LYS A 117 -0.37 17.40 1.28
N PRO A 118 -0.52 16.12 0.88
CA PRO A 118 -1.78 15.68 0.32
C PRO A 118 -2.81 15.86 1.43
N GLN A 119 -3.67 16.88 1.32
CA GLN A 119 -4.82 16.95 2.18
C GLN A 119 -5.67 15.74 1.80
N LEU A 120 -5.87 14.83 2.74
CA LEU A 120 -6.70 13.67 2.52
C LEU A 120 -8.10 14.15 2.11
N SER A 121 -8.42 13.97 0.84
CA SER A 121 -9.65 14.41 0.20
C SER A 121 -10.34 13.23 -0.45
N VAL A 122 -11.60 13.43 -0.83
CA VAL A 122 -12.35 12.46 -1.63
C VAL A 122 -11.61 12.16 -2.94
N ASP A 123 -11.04 13.17 -3.59
CA ASP A 123 -10.25 13.00 -4.82
C ASP A 123 -8.98 12.16 -4.57
N THR A 124 -8.33 12.34 -3.43
CA THR A 124 -7.19 11.50 -3.02
C THR A 124 -7.63 10.04 -2.86
N LEU A 125 -8.78 9.80 -2.21
CA LEU A 125 -9.33 8.46 -2.04
C LEU A 125 -9.69 7.82 -3.39
N HIS A 126 -10.34 8.56 -4.28
CA HIS A 126 -10.67 8.09 -5.63
C HIS A 126 -9.42 7.78 -6.44
N THR A 127 -8.39 8.62 -6.37
CA THR A 127 -7.10 8.38 -7.03
C THR A 127 -6.43 7.11 -6.54
N LEU A 128 -6.33 6.94 -5.21
CA LEU A 128 -5.74 5.74 -4.61
C LEU A 128 -6.53 4.49 -5.00
N HIS A 129 -7.85 4.53 -4.91
CA HIS A 129 -8.70 3.42 -5.33
C HIS A 129 -8.52 3.09 -6.82
N SER A 130 -8.43 4.10 -7.69
CA SER A 130 -8.19 3.88 -9.12
C SER A 130 -6.88 3.17 -9.40
N LEU A 131 -5.81 3.52 -8.67
CA LEU A 131 -4.52 2.85 -8.78
C LEU A 131 -4.59 1.42 -8.23
N THR A 132 -5.21 1.21 -7.07
CA THR A 132 -5.32 -0.11 -6.43
C THR A 132 -6.15 -1.09 -7.25
N MET A 133 -7.25 -0.63 -7.87
CA MET A 133 -8.25 -1.50 -8.51
C MET A 133 -8.14 -1.55 -10.05
N LYS A 134 -7.14 -0.90 -10.64
CA LYS A 134 -6.93 -0.88 -12.09
C LYS A 134 -6.85 -2.31 -12.66
N GLY A 135 -7.77 -2.64 -13.58
CA GLY A 135 -7.82 -3.96 -14.22
C GLY A 135 -8.30 -5.11 -13.32
N LEU A 136 -8.80 -4.81 -12.11
CA LEU A 136 -9.31 -5.79 -11.15
C LEU A 136 -10.84 -5.74 -10.99
N VAL A 137 -11.44 -4.60 -11.32
CA VAL A 137 -12.89 -4.35 -11.26
C VAL A 137 -13.34 -3.65 -12.53
N ASP A 138 -14.66 -3.62 -12.75
CA ASP A 138 -15.27 -2.91 -13.88
C ASP A 138 -14.91 -1.42 -13.87
N GLU A 139 -14.66 -0.84 -15.04
CA GLU A 139 -14.22 0.56 -15.19
C GLU A 139 -15.16 1.56 -14.48
N GLU A 140 -16.47 1.30 -14.49
CA GLU A 140 -17.48 2.13 -13.83
C GLU A 140 -17.33 2.18 -12.30
N SER A 141 -16.68 1.17 -11.71
CA SER A 141 -16.43 1.07 -10.26
C SER A 141 -15.05 1.60 -9.86
N VAL A 142 -14.17 1.88 -10.82
CA VAL A 142 -12.80 2.35 -10.56
C VAL A 142 -12.85 3.81 -10.11
N GLY A 143 -12.42 4.05 -8.86
CA GLY A 143 -12.30 5.40 -8.31
C GLY A 143 -13.64 6.03 -7.98
N ALA A 144 -14.66 5.21 -7.67
CA ALA A 144 -15.97 5.66 -7.27
C ALA A 144 -16.39 5.02 -5.94
N PHE A 145 -17.28 5.67 -5.20
CA PHE A 145 -17.92 4.99 -4.08
C PHE A 145 -18.88 3.93 -4.60
N ARG A 146 -18.92 2.78 -3.91
CA ARG A 146 -19.83 1.69 -4.24
C ARG A 146 -21.29 2.16 -4.21
N GLN A 147 -22.08 1.69 -5.17
CA GLN A 147 -23.54 1.93 -5.24
C GLN A 147 -24.37 0.76 -4.69
N LYS A 148 -23.75 -0.42 -4.56
CA LYS A 148 -24.39 -1.65 -4.09
C LYS A 148 -24.03 -1.90 -2.63
N GLN A 149 -24.99 -2.44 -1.88
CA GLN A 149 -24.75 -2.90 -0.52
C GLN A 149 -23.89 -4.16 -0.56
N VAL A 150 -22.94 -4.27 0.37
CA VAL A 150 -22.15 -5.49 0.58
C VAL A 150 -22.27 -5.91 2.03
N VAL A 151 -22.18 -7.21 2.27
CA VAL A 151 -22.12 -7.80 3.61
C VAL A 151 -20.65 -7.99 3.97
N ILE A 152 -20.25 -7.54 5.15
CA ILE A 152 -18.92 -7.79 5.69
C ILE A 152 -19.06 -9.01 6.61
N GLU A 153 -18.55 -10.16 6.19
CA GLU A 153 -18.43 -11.34 7.04
C GLU A 153 -17.09 -11.28 7.80
N GLY A 154 -17.12 -11.42 9.12
CA GLY A 154 -15.90 -11.46 9.96
C GLY A 154 -15.81 -10.44 11.10
N VAL A 155 -16.81 -9.56 11.27
CA VAL A 155 -16.93 -8.76 12.50
C VAL A 155 -17.94 -9.45 13.41
N GLU A 156 -17.50 -10.43 14.18
CA GLU A 156 -18.25 -10.80 15.40
C GLU A 156 -18.27 -9.55 16.27
N GLY A 157 -19.47 -9.00 16.47
CA GLY A 157 -19.68 -7.79 17.27
C GLY A 157 -19.08 -7.99 18.66
N SER A 158 -18.13 -7.12 19.00
CA SER A 158 -17.64 -6.95 20.38
C SER A 158 -18.65 -6.14 21.18
#